data_AF-A0A7V8WAA6-F1
#
_entry.id   AF-A0A7V8WAA6-F1
#
_cell.length_a   1.000
_cell.length_b   1.000
_cell.length_c   1.000
_cell.angle_alpha   90.00
_cell.angle_beta   90.00
_cell.angle_gamma   90.00
#
_symmetry.space_group_name_H-M   'P 1'
#
loop_
_entity.id
_entity.type
_entity.pdbx_description
1 polymer ?
#
loop_
_entity_poly.entity_id
_entity_poly.type
_entity_poly.pdbx_seq_one_letter_code
_entity_poly.pdbx_strand_id
1 'polypeptide(L)'
;MTGVGERAGPETPGWSPPDGAYVPGEPYRPLAGLAPWIFWLLVITAAANGLSAVITLAGYGLGTYSTPAYDRLDGADIALALFGLLQGLVFLATAVLFIIWFYRAYTNLRPLGGPEPRHGVGWTIGAWFVPVLNLILPKLMLNEIWRGSEPESSGGAGEKATVPAFHHVWWAIWVLGFVLAVGASVDSAISSFDSALSTDGAAVTTASGALSIVSGLLSGVAAVLGALVVRRTSERQESRWRRLAGSPGAGQGAAGWTPA
;
A
#
# COMPACT_ATOMS: atom_id res chain seq x y z
N MET A 1 -33.92 -63.70 26.30
CA MET A 1 -33.12 -62.92 25.33
C MET A 1 -33.82 -61.57 25.17
N THR A 2 -33.40 -60.58 25.94
CA THR A 2 -34.00 -59.24 25.99
C THR A 2 -33.17 -58.28 25.13
N GLY A 3 -33.73 -57.84 24.01
CA GLY A 3 -33.15 -56.80 23.17
C GLY A 3 -33.52 -55.42 23.70
N VAL A 4 -32.55 -54.69 24.23
CA VAL A 4 -32.68 -53.27 24.60
C VAL A 4 -32.34 -52.45 23.37
N GLY A 5 -33.34 -51.81 22.77
CA GLY A 5 -33.14 -50.84 21.69
C GLY A 5 -32.48 -49.57 22.24
N GLU A 6 -31.32 -49.25 21.68
CA GLU A 6 -30.57 -48.02 21.90
C GLU A 6 -31.44 -46.79 21.59
N ARG A 7 -31.70 -45.95 22.60
CA ARG A 7 -32.37 -44.67 22.41
C ARG A 7 -31.34 -43.68 21.87
N ALA A 8 -31.57 -43.15 20.67
CA ALA A 8 -30.81 -42.03 20.12
C ALA A 8 -30.80 -40.86 21.12
N GLY A 9 -29.60 -40.38 21.44
CA GLY A 9 -29.41 -39.20 22.29
C GLY A 9 -29.95 -37.94 21.61
N PRO A 10 -30.30 -36.89 22.38
CA PRO A 10 -30.79 -35.64 21.81
C PRO A 10 -29.69 -34.99 20.95
N GLU A 11 -30.03 -34.66 19.71
CA GLU A 11 -29.18 -33.83 18.85
C GLU A 11 -28.94 -32.50 19.55
N THR A 12 -27.69 -32.22 19.93
CA THR A 12 -27.31 -30.92 20.45
C THR A 12 -27.40 -29.91 19.31
N PRO A 13 -28.12 -28.79 19.46
CA PRO A 13 -28.13 -27.74 18.45
C PRO A 13 -26.70 -27.30 18.17
N GLY A 14 -26.25 -27.43 16.92
CA GLY A 14 -24.92 -27.03 16.49
C GLY A 14 -24.68 -25.56 16.86
N TRP A 15 -23.88 -25.34 17.89
CA TRP A 15 -23.42 -24.01 18.23
C TRP A 15 -22.61 -23.47 17.06
N SER A 16 -23.14 -22.45 16.37
CA SER A 16 -22.37 -21.63 15.45
C SER A 16 -21.73 -20.52 16.28
N PRO A 17 -20.40 -20.30 16.18
CA PRO A 17 -19.78 -19.16 16.81
C PRO A 17 -20.49 -17.86 16.37
N PRO A 18 -20.62 -16.85 17.24
CA PRO A 18 -21.04 -15.52 16.82
C PRO A 18 -20.19 -15.04 15.64
N ASP A 19 -20.79 -14.33 14.69
CA ASP A 19 -20.05 -13.67 13.61
C ASP A 19 -18.90 -12.83 14.23
N GLY A 20 -17.66 -13.12 13.83
CA GLY A 20 -16.45 -12.50 14.40
C GLY A 20 -15.79 -13.22 15.57
N ALA A 21 -16.27 -14.40 16.00
CA ALA A 21 -15.53 -15.24 16.93
C ALA A 21 -14.25 -15.77 16.26
N TYR A 22 -13.12 -15.70 16.98
CA TYR A 22 -11.84 -16.30 16.59
C TYR A 22 -12.07 -17.74 16.12
N VAL A 23 -11.84 -18.01 14.82
CA VAL A 23 -11.82 -19.37 14.28
C VAL A 23 -10.37 -19.86 14.40
N PRO A 24 -10.08 -20.80 15.31
CA PRO A 24 -8.74 -21.37 15.41
C PRO A 24 -8.41 -22.06 14.09
N GLY A 25 -7.41 -21.57 13.33
CA GLY A 25 -6.93 -22.24 12.12
C GLY A 25 -6.51 -21.36 10.95
N GLU A 26 -6.89 -20.07 10.87
CA GLU A 26 -6.35 -19.22 9.80
C GLU A 26 -4.89 -18.84 10.09
N PRO A 27 -3.93 -19.19 9.21
CA PRO A 27 -2.52 -18.96 9.49
C PRO A 27 -2.15 -17.47 9.37
N TYR A 28 -1.54 -16.91 10.42
CA TYR A 28 -0.90 -15.59 10.35
C TYR A 28 0.18 -15.59 9.27
N ARG A 29 0.17 -14.56 8.41
CA ARG A 29 1.12 -14.38 7.31
C ARG A 29 2.21 -13.39 7.73
N PRO A 30 3.47 -13.82 7.92
CA PRO A 30 4.52 -12.93 8.38
C PRO A 30 4.75 -11.75 7.43
N LEU A 31 4.82 -10.55 8.01
CA LEU A 31 5.14 -9.32 7.28
C LEU A 31 6.64 -8.99 7.32
N ALA A 32 7.39 -9.58 8.26
CA ALA A 32 8.81 -9.30 8.50
C ALA A 32 9.72 -9.57 7.29
N GLY A 33 9.34 -10.51 6.42
CA GLY A 33 10.09 -10.82 5.20
C GLY A 33 9.88 -9.81 4.06
N LEU A 34 8.79 -9.04 4.06
CA LEU A 34 8.44 -8.11 2.97
C LEU A 34 8.67 -6.64 3.33
N ALA A 35 8.39 -6.27 4.58
CA ALA A 35 8.45 -4.89 5.03
C ALA A 35 9.83 -4.21 4.81
N PRO A 36 10.99 -4.87 5.04
CA PRO A 36 12.30 -4.27 4.79
C PRO A 36 12.55 -3.98 3.31
N TRP A 37 12.12 -4.86 2.40
CA TRP A 37 12.28 -4.65 0.95
C TRP A 37 11.44 -3.48 0.47
N ILE A 38 10.17 -3.42 0.89
CA ILE A 38 9.27 -2.30 0.56
C ILE A 38 9.84 -1.00 1.11
N PHE A 39 10.36 -1.00 2.35
CA PHE A 39 11.01 0.15 2.95
C PHE A 39 12.17 0.66 2.10
N TRP A 40 13.10 -0.21 1.72
CA TRP A 40 14.27 0.19 0.92
C TRP A 40 13.89 0.63 -0.50
N LEU A 41 12.94 -0.04 -1.14
CA LEU A 41 12.45 0.37 -2.45
C LEU A 41 11.77 1.75 -2.40
N LEU A 42 11.02 2.05 -1.35
CA LEU A 42 10.46 3.38 -1.13
C LEU A 42 11.55 4.43 -0.88
N VAL A 43 12.60 4.10 -0.15
CA VAL A 43 13.76 4.99 0.04
C VAL A 43 14.49 5.26 -1.28
N ILE A 44 14.72 4.21 -2.08
CA ILE A 44 15.32 4.34 -3.43
C ILE A 44 14.44 5.21 -4.32
N THR A 45 13.13 4.99 -4.30
CA THR A 45 12.15 5.81 -5.04
C THR A 45 12.22 7.28 -4.61
N ALA A 46 12.31 7.55 -3.30
CA ALA A 46 12.44 8.91 -2.79
C ALA A 46 13.72 9.58 -3.27
N ALA A 47 14.85 8.87 -3.22
CA ALA A 47 16.14 9.37 -3.69
C ALA A 47 16.14 9.65 -5.20
N ALA A 48 15.57 8.73 -6.00
CA ALA A 48 15.45 8.89 -7.46
C ALA A 48 14.58 10.10 -7.83
N ASN A 49 13.43 10.27 -7.16
CA ASN A 49 12.55 11.43 -7.37
C ASN A 49 13.25 12.75 -6.99
N GLY A 50 13.98 12.76 -5.88
CA GLY A 50 14.75 13.94 -5.46
C GLY A 50 15.85 14.30 -6.46
N LEU A 51 16.60 13.30 -6.94
CA LEU A 51 17.63 13.49 -7.96
C LEU A 51 17.03 14.03 -9.27
N SER A 52 15.91 13.45 -9.72
CA SER A 52 15.18 13.90 -10.91
C SER A 52 14.74 15.35 -10.80
N ALA A 53 14.20 15.75 -9.64
CA ALA A 53 13.81 17.14 -9.37
C ALA A 53 15.00 18.11 -9.43
N VAL A 54 16.16 17.71 -8.89
CA VAL A 54 17.39 18.51 -8.95
C VAL A 54 17.89 18.65 -10.38
N ILE A 55 17.94 17.56 -11.16
CA ILE A 55 18.36 17.59 -12.57
C ILE A 55 17.46 18.52 -13.37
N THR A 56 16.15 18.38 -13.19
CA THR A 56 15.14 19.21 -13.88
C THR A 56 15.28 20.68 -13.51
N LEU A 57 15.45 21.00 -12.21
CA LEU A 57 15.65 22.37 -11.76
C LEU A 57 16.94 22.98 -12.32
N ALA A 58 18.04 22.22 -12.33
CA ALA A 58 19.32 22.67 -12.88
C ALA A 58 19.22 22.95 -14.39
N GLY A 59 18.52 22.10 -15.15
CA GLY A 59 18.30 22.34 -16.58
C GLY A 59 17.50 23.61 -16.86
N TYR A 60 16.50 23.94 -16.03
CA TYR A 60 15.80 25.23 -16.15
C TYR A 60 16.71 26.42 -15.84
N GLY A 61 17.54 26.32 -14.79
CA GLY A 61 18.49 27.39 -14.45
C GLY A 61 19.58 27.60 -15.50
N LEU A 62 19.96 26.54 -16.23
CA LEU A 62 20.95 26.58 -17.31
C LEU A 62 20.35 26.90 -18.68
N GLY A 63 19.02 27.01 -18.80
CA GLY A 63 18.35 27.27 -20.08
C GLY A 63 18.38 26.09 -21.07
N THR A 64 18.70 24.88 -20.62
CA THR A 64 18.81 23.69 -21.49
C THR A 64 17.47 23.24 -22.06
N TYR A 65 16.35 23.65 -21.44
CA TYR A 65 14.99 23.37 -21.93
C TYR A 65 14.44 24.44 -22.87
N SER A 66 15.19 25.53 -23.12
CA SER A 66 14.74 26.70 -23.89
C SER A 66 15.15 26.66 -25.38
N THR A 67 16.08 25.78 -25.74
CA THR A 67 16.59 25.66 -27.11
C THR A 67 15.96 24.44 -27.79
N PRO A 68 15.31 24.58 -28.95
CA PRO A 68 14.84 23.44 -29.72
C PRO A 68 16.04 22.57 -30.10
N ALA A 69 16.14 21.39 -29.48
CA ALA A 69 17.17 20.40 -29.77
C ALA A 69 16.85 19.70 -31.09
N TYR A 70 17.00 20.42 -32.19
CA TYR A 70 17.09 19.79 -33.51
C TYR A 70 18.57 19.46 -33.72
N ASP A 71 18.86 18.17 -33.85
CA ASP A 71 20.17 17.58 -34.14
C ASP A 71 21.11 17.29 -32.94
N ARG A 72 20.72 16.28 -32.15
CA ARG A 72 21.46 15.00 -31.94
C ARG A 72 20.87 14.28 -30.71
N LEU A 73 20.58 12.99 -30.84
CA LEU A 73 20.40 12.10 -29.68
C LEU A 73 21.76 11.93 -29.01
N ASP A 74 22.06 12.80 -28.05
CA ASP A 74 23.31 12.77 -27.32
C ASP A 74 23.25 11.68 -26.23
N GLY A 75 24.41 11.22 -25.74
CA GLY A 75 24.46 10.22 -24.66
C GLY A 75 23.70 10.64 -23.39
N ALA A 76 23.48 11.95 -23.20
CA ALA A 76 22.69 12.50 -22.12
C ALA A 76 21.19 12.15 -22.22
N ASP A 77 20.59 12.22 -23.42
CA ASP A 77 19.18 11.90 -23.64
C ASP A 77 18.91 10.41 -23.40
N ILE A 78 19.82 9.55 -23.88
CA ILE A 78 19.77 8.11 -23.66
C ILE A 78 19.88 7.82 -22.15
N ALA A 79 20.80 8.48 -21.44
CA ALA A 79 20.93 8.31 -20.00
C ALA A 79 19.67 8.74 -19.24
N LEU A 80 19.03 9.85 -19.63
CA LEU A 80 17.79 10.33 -19.02
C LEU A 80 16.61 9.37 -19.27
N ALA A 81 16.50 8.84 -20.49
CA ALA A 81 15.49 7.84 -20.83
C ALA A 81 15.69 6.52 -20.06
N LEU A 82 16.92 6.03 -19.97
CA LEU A 82 17.25 4.83 -19.18
C LEU A 82 16.99 5.06 -17.68
N PHE A 83 17.29 6.24 -17.16
CA PHE A 83 16.99 6.61 -15.77
C PHE A 83 15.47 6.56 -15.50
N GLY A 84 14.66 7.15 -16.39
CA GLY A 84 13.20 7.09 -16.29
C GLY A 84 12.66 5.66 -16.37
N LEU A 85 13.20 4.83 -17.25
CA LEU A 85 12.85 3.41 -17.35
C LEU A 85 13.14 2.65 -16.04
N LEU A 86 14.34 2.83 -15.48
CA LEU A 86 14.72 2.19 -14.22
C LEU A 86 13.85 2.66 -13.05
N GLN A 87 13.53 3.95 -12.99
CA GLN A 87 12.61 4.52 -12.01
C GLN A 87 11.21 3.88 -12.11
N GLY A 88 10.69 3.71 -13.34
CA GLY A 88 9.42 3.02 -13.59
C GLY A 88 9.42 1.56 -13.14
N LEU A 89 10.51 0.83 -13.38
CA LEU A 89 10.66 -0.56 -12.92
C LEU A 89 10.72 -0.67 -11.40
N VAL A 90 11.45 0.22 -10.73
CA VAL A 90 11.49 0.29 -9.25
C VAL A 90 10.12 0.62 -8.69
N PHE A 91 9.41 1.57 -9.29
CA PHE A 91 8.04 1.91 -8.89
C PHE A 91 7.10 0.70 -9.03
N LEU A 92 7.16 -0.02 -10.16
CA LEU A 92 6.34 -1.20 -10.40
C LEU A 92 6.62 -2.32 -9.38
N ALA A 93 7.90 -2.61 -9.12
CA ALA A 93 8.29 -3.58 -8.10
C ALA A 93 7.79 -3.18 -6.71
N THR A 94 7.89 -1.89 -6.37
CA THR A 94 7.38 -1.32 -5.11
C THR A 94 5.88 -1.50 -5.00
N ALA A 95 5.13 -1.16 -6.05
CA ALA A 95 3.68 -1.27 -6.09
C ALA A 95 3.22 -2.72 -5.91
N VAL A 96 3.83 -3.68 -6.62
CA VAL A 96 3.51 -5.11 -6.49
C VAL A 96 3.76 -5.61 -5.06
N LEU A 97 4.95 -5.34 -4.51
CA LEU A 97 5.26 -5.76 -3.13
C LEU A 97 4.37 -5.08 -2.10
N PHE A 98 4.04 -3.80 -2.30
CA PHE A 98 3.11 -3.07 -1.45
C PHE A 98 1.71 -3.69 -1.48
N ILE A 99 1.17 -4.05 -2.65
CA ILE A 99 -0.13 -4.72 -2.78
C ILE A 99 -0.10 -6.10 -2.09
N ILE A 100 0.97 -6.88 -2.26
CA ILE A 100 1.13 -8.18 -1.57
C ILE A 100 1.15 -7.98 -0.06
N TRP A 101 1.92 -7.01 0.44
CA TRP A 101 1.96 -6.66 1.85
C TRP A 101 0.60 -6.19 2.37
N PHE A 102 -0.10 -5.35 1.61
CA PHE A 102 -1.41 -4.81 1.96
C PHE A 102 -2.46 -5.90 2.08
N TYR A 103 -2.50 -6.82 1.11
CA TYR A 103 -3.34 -8.02 1.16
C TYR A 103 -3.02 -8.87 2.39
N ARG A 104 -1.74 -9.16 2.67
CA ARG A 104 -1.33 -9.95 3.84
C ARG A 104 -1.74 -9.25 5.15
N ALA A 105 -1.45 -7.97 5.28
CA ALA A 105 -1.77 -7.17 6.46
C ALA A 105 -3.28 -7.11 6.72
N TYR A 106 -4.10 -7.03 5.67
CA TYR A 106 -5.56 -7.07 5.78
C TYR A 106 -6.06 -8.47 6.19
N THR A 107 -5.55 -9.53 5.57
CA THR A 107 -5.94 -10.91 5.94
C THR A 107 -5.52 -11.29 7.35
N ASN A 108 -4.42 -10.72 7.87
CA ASN A 108 -3.95 -10.96 9.23
C ASN A 108 -4.89 -10.39 10.31
N LEU A 109 -5.85 -9.51 9.96
CA LEU A 109 -6.78 -8.96 10.94
C LEU A 109 -7.59 -10.05 11.66
N ARG A 110 -8.00 -11.10 10.93
CA ARG A 110 -8.74 -12.23 11.49
C ARG A 110 -7.88 -13.09 12.45
N PRO A 111 -6.71 -13.63 12.05
CA PRO A 111 -5.79 -14.33 12.95
C PRO A 111 -5.34 -13.53 14.18
N LEU A 112 -5.32 -12.20 14.09
CA LEU A 112 -4.96 -11.32 15.20
C LEU A 112 -6.11 -11.08 16.18
N GLY A 113 -7.33 -11.58 15.92
CA GLY A 113 -8.52 -11.30 16.71
C GLY A 113 -8.95 -9.83 16.60
N GLY A 114 -8.68 -9.19 15.47
CA GLY A 114 -9.21 -7.86 15.13
C GLY A 114 -10.70 -7.93 14.75
N PRO A 115 -11.37 -6.77 14.58
CA PRO A 115 -12.76 -6.74 14.11
C PRO A 115 -12.92 -7.44 12.76
N GLU A 116 -14.14 -7.92 12.49
CA GLU A 116 -14.53 -8.41 11.17
C GLU A 116 -14.18 -7.34 10.10
N PRO A 117 -13.38 -7.68 9.08
CA PRO A 117 -13.04 -6.73 8.03
C PRO A 117 -14.31 -6.27 7.30
N ARG A 118 -14.51 -4.95 7.18
CA ARG A 118 -15.74 -4.39 6.59
C ARG A 118 -15.78 -4.52 5.07
N HIS A 119 -14.61 -4.69 4.47
CA HIS A 119 -14.45 -4.80 3.02
C HIS A 119 -13.98 -6.20 2.65
N GLY A 120 -14.50 -6.71 1.52
CA GLY A 120 -14.08 -8.01 1.01
C GLY A 120 -12.58 -8.04 0.69
N VAL A 121 -11.92 -9.15 1.01
CA VAL A 121 -10.47 -9.31 0.83
C VAL A 121 -10.02 -9.08 -0.62
N GLY A 122 -10.84 -9.42 -1.62
CA GLY A 122 -10.50 -9.17 -3.04
C GLY A 122 -10.24 -7.69 -3.36
N TRP A 123 -10.85 -6.77 -2.61
CA TRP A 123 -10.64 -5.33 -2.79
C TRP A 123 -9.26 -4.85 -2.37
N THR A 124 -8.49 -5.63 -1.60
CA THR A 124 -7.09 -5.27 -1.29
C THR A 124 -6.21 -5.21 -2.55
N ILE A 125 -6.63 -5.87 -3.62
CA ILE A 125 -5.96 -5.89 -4.92
C ILE A 125 -6.77 -5.07 -5.93
N GLY A 126 -8.05 -5.38 -6.09
CA GLY A 126 -8.90 -4.78 -7.14
C GLY A 126 -9.06 -3.27 -7.02
N ALA A 127 -9.05 -2.72 -5.80
CA ALA A 127 -9.21 -1.28 -5.58
C ALA A 127 -8.12 -0.45 -6.26
N TRP A 128 -6.91 -0.99 -6.45
CA TRP A 128 -5.78 -0.27 -7.05
C TRP A 128 -5.91 -0.08 -8.57
N PHE A 129 -6.74 -0.89 -9.23
CA PHE A 129 -6.90 -0.89 -10.68
C PHE A 129 -8.17 -0.18 -11.15
N VAL A 130 -9.09 0.15 -10.23
CA VAL A 130 -10.32 0.87 -10.56
C VAL A 130 -10.10 2.36 -10.29
N PRO A 131 -10.19 3.23 -11.31
CA PRO A 131 -10.07 4.67 -11.13
C PRO A 131 -11.04 5.19 -10.06
N VAL A 132 -10.64 6.24 -9.34
CA VAL A 132 -11.37 6.83 -8.20
C VAL A 132 -11.40 5.92 -6.97
N LEU A 133 -11.74 4.63 -7.11
CA LEU A 133 -11.69 3.67 -6.00
C LEU A 133 -10.26 3.53 -5.46
N ASN A 134 -9.25 3.62 -6.32
CA ASN A 134 -7.84 3.61 -5.93
C ASN A 134 -7.45 4.73 -4.96
N LEU A 135 -8.24 5.81 -4.87
CA LEU A 135 -7.99 6.94 -3.96
C LEU A 135 -8.74 6.84 -2.63
N ILE A 136 -9.82 6.04 -2.59
CA ILE A 136 -10.76 6.01 -1.45
C ILE A 136 -10.64 4.68 -0.71
N LEU A 137 -10.84 3.57 -1.42
CA LEU A 137 -11.03 2.27 -0.81
C LEU A 137 -9.77 1.74 -0.10
N PRO A 138 -8.55 1.86 -0.67
CA PRO A 138 -7.35 1.46 0.06
C PRO A 138 -7.11 2.28 1.32
N LYS A 139 -7.54 3.55 1.37
CA LYS A 139 -7.43 4.38 2.58
C LYS A 139 -8.34 3.89 3.69
N LEU A 140 -9.58 3.52 3.35
CA LEU A 140 -10.53 2.95 4.31
C LEU A 140 -9.98 1.64 4.88
N MET A 141 -9.52 0.75 4.01
CA MET A 141 -8.94 -0.54 4.39
C MET A 141 -7.64 -0.37 5.19
N LEU A 142 -6.78 0.60 4.88
CA LEU A 142 -5.57 0.85 5.68
C LEU A 142 -5.89 1.34 7.10
N ASN A 143 -6.96 2.13 7.27
CA ASN A 143 -7.42 2.51 8.60
C ASN A 143 -7.90 1.29 9.40
N GLU A 144 -8.59 0.35 8.75
CA GLU A 144 -8.98 -0.93 9.35
C GLU A 144 -7.76 -1.78 9.72
N ILE A 145 -6.75 -1.87 8.84
CA ILE A 145 -5.48 -2.54 9.14
C ILE A 145 -4.87 -1.94 10.40
N TRP A 146 -4.74 -0.61 10.46
CA TRP A 146 -4.14 0.06 11.61
C TRP A 146 -4.91 -0.21 12.91
N ARG A 147 -6.23 -0.06 12.87
CA ARG A 147 -7.14 -0.26 14.01
C ARG A 147 -7.14 -1.71 14.50
N GLY A 148 -7.29 -2.66 13.59
CA GLY A 148 -7.25 -4.09 13.90
C GLY A 148 -5.87 -4.61 14.28
N SER A 149 -4.81 -3.81 14.10
CA SER A 149 -3.46 -4.12 14.58
C SER A 149 -3.21 -3.67 16.02
N GLU A 150 -4.15 -3.01 16.71
CA GLU A 150 -3.98 -2.47 18.07
C GLU A 150 -3.38 -3.50 19.05
N PRO A 151 -2.21 -3.23 19.65
CA PRO A 151 -1.55 -4.15 20.54
C PRO A 151 -2.34 -4.54 21.80
N GLU A 152 -3.10 -3.58 22.33
CA GLU A 152 -3.72 -3.65 23.66
C GLU A 152 -5.23 -3.93 23.61
N SER A 153 -5.81 -4.08 22.43
CA SER A 153 -7.26 -4.31 22.34
C SER A 153 -7.61 -5.76 22.69
N SER A 154 -8.08 -6.00 23.91
CA SER A 154 -8.95 -7.14 24.21
C SER A 154 -10.41 -6.77 23.87
N GLY A 155 -11.17 -7.70 23.27
CA GLY A 155 -12.63 -7.59 23.14
C GLY A 155 -13.18 -6.40 22.32
N GLY A 156 -12.73 -6.19 21.09
CA GLY A 156 -13.32 -5.20 20.18
C GLY A 156 -12.86 -3.75 20.35
N ALA A 157 -12.04 -3.45 21.37
CA ALA A 157 -11.51 -2.10 21.60
C ALA A 157 -10.66 -1.53 20.43
N GLY A 158 -10.14 -2.40 19.55
CA GLY A 158 -9.31 -2.01 18.40
C GLY A 158 -10.06 -1.18 17.36
N GLU A 159 -11.39 -1.32 17.28
CA GLU A 159 -12.21 -0.52 16.38
C GLU A 159 -12.20 0.98 16.73
N LYS A 160 -11.98 1.30 18.02
CA LYS A 160 -11.90 2.67 18.55
C LYS A 160 -10.51 3.27 18.47
N ALA A 161 -9.50 2.51 18.03
CA ALA A 161 -8.14 3.02 17.92
C ALA A 161 -8.07 4.23 16.97
N THR A 162 -7.51 5.33 17.46
CA THR A 162 -7.30 6.53 16.64
C THR A 162 -6.20 6.27 15.63
N VAL A 163 -6.51 6.46 14.35
CA VAL A 163 -5.51 6.40 13.29
C VAL A 163 -4.63 7.66 13.41
N PRO A 164 -3.30 7.52 13.51
CA PRO A 164 -2.41 8.64 13.75
C PRO A 164 -2.35 9.57 12.53
N ALA A 165 -2.16 10.87 12.78
CA ALA A 165 -2.17 11.90 11.74
C ALA A 165 -1.24 11.61 10.56
N PHE A 166 -0.07 11.00 10.80
CA PHE A 166 0.87 10.67 9.72
C PHE A 166 0.29 9.72 8.67
N HIS A 167 -0.65 8.84 9.01
CA HIS A 167 -1.34 7.99 8.02
C HIS A 167 -2.25 8.80 7.09
N HIS A 168 -2.85 9.88 7.60
CA HIS A 168 -3.70 10.77 6.81
C HIS A 168 -2.86 11.71 5.96
N VAL A 169 -1.81 12.31 6.55
CA VAL A 169 -0.87 13.19 5.85
C VAL A 169 -0.17 12.45 4.73
N TRP A 170 0.34 11.25 4.99
CA TRP A 170 0.95 10.40 3.97
C TRP A 170 0.02 10.16 2.78
N TRP A 171 -1.22 9.70 3.05
CA TRP A 171 -2.19 9.41 2.00
C TRP A 171 -2.53 10.67 1.20
N ALA A 172 -2.75 11.79 1.86
CA ALA A 172 -3.06 13.06 1.20
C ALA A 172 -1.92 13.53 0.29
N ILE A 173 -0.67 13.46 0.77
CA ILE A 173 0.51 13.82 -0.03
C ILE A 173 0.67 12.86 -1.22
N TRP A 174 0.45 11.55 -1.02
CA TRP A 174 0.51 10.57 -2.09
C TRP A 174 -0.56 10.81 -3.15
N VAL A 175 -1.81 11.04 -2.76
CA VAL A 175 -2.91 11.36 -3.69
C VAL A 175 -2.63 12.64 -4.44
N LEU A 176 -2.18 13.70 -3.76
CA LEU A 176 -1.84 14.97 -4.38
C LEU A 176 -0.72 14.80 -5.41
N GLY A 177 0.37 14.12 -5.04
CA GLY A 177 1.48 13.83 -5.95
C GLY A 177 1.02 12.98 -7.15
N PHE A 178 0.19 11.96 -6.92
CA PHE A 178 -0.36 11.14 -8.00
C PHE A 178 -1.21 11.95 -8.99
N VAL A 179 -2.12 12.79 -8.49
CA VAL A 179 -2.97 13.64 -9.33
C VAL A 179 -2.13 14.64 -10.13
N LEU A 180 -1.12 15.26 -9.52
CA LEU A 180 -0.22 16.18 -10.21
C LEU A 180 0.63 15.47 -11.27
N ALA A 181 1.14 14.27 -10.98
CA ALA A 181 1.89 13.46 -11.94
C ALA A 181 1.04 13.06 -13.15
N VAL A 182 -0.20 12.61 -12.92
CA VAL A 182 -1.14 12.26 -14.00
C VAL A 182 -1.47 13.51 -14.82
N GLY A 183 -1.75 14.65 -14.17
CA GLY A 183 -2.00 15.92 -14.84
C GLY A 183 -0.83 16.36 -15.73
N ALA A 184 0.40 16.32 -15.21
CA ALA A 184 1.61 16.65 -15.96
C ALA A 184 1.85 15.68 -17.13
N SER A 185 1.55 14.38 -16.95
CA SER A 185 1.68 13.38 -18.01
C SER A 185 0.67 13.59 -19.14
N VAL A 186 -0.58 13.93 -18.79
CA VAL A 186 -1.64 14.25 -19.76
C VAL A 186 -1.32 15.54 -20.51
N ASP A 187 -0.90 16.59 -19.80
CA ASP A 187 -0.47 17.86 -20.39
C ASP A 187 0.69 17.67 -21.38
N SER A 188 1.69 16.87 -20.99
CA SER A 188 2.83 16.53 -21.84
C SER A 188 2.41 15.73 -23.07
N ALA A 189 1.48 14.77 -22.92
CA ALA A 189 0.98 13.97 -24.03
C ALA A 189 0.17 14.79 -25.03
N ILE A 190 -0.68 15.69 -24.53
CA ILE A 190 -1.46 16.64 -25.37
C ILE A 190 -0.50 17.58 -26.11
N SER A 191 0.47 18.16 -25.42
CA SER A 191 1.46 19.08 -26.02
C SER A 191 2.31 18.39 -27.09
N SER A 192 2.70 17.13 -26.85
CA SER A 192 3.45 16.32 -27.83
C SER A 192 2.60 16.00 -29.07
N PHE A 193 1.31 15.72 -28.88
CA PHE A 193 0.39 15.47 -29.97
C PHE A 193 0.14 16.74 -30.80
N ASP A 194 -0.06 17.88 -30.15
CA ASP A 194 -0.23 19.18 -30.81
C ASP A 194 1.02 19.54 -31.62
N SER A 195 2.22 19.39 -31.03
CA SER A 195 3.50 19.60 -31.72
C SER A 195 3.71 18.71 -32.94
N ALA A 196 3.13 17.51 -32.96
CA ALA A 196 3.23 16.60 -34.09
C ALA A 196 2.31 17.02 -35.26
N LEU A 197 1.26 17.80 -34.96
CA LEU A 197 0.30 18.31 -35.93
C LEU A 197 0.63 19.75 -36.38
N SER A 198 1.34 20.54 -35.56
CA SER A 198 1.79 21.89 -35.86
C SER A 198 3.19 21.91 -36.50
N THR A 199 3.46 22.87 -37.39
CA THR A 199 4.83 23.19 -37.84
C THR A 199 5.56 24.10 -36.86
N ASP A 200 4.85 24.67 -35.90
CA ASP A 200 5.44 25.41 -34.78
C ASP A 200 5.99 24.41 -33.77
N GLY A 201 7.31 24.47 -33.54
CA GLY A 201 7.98 23.65 -32.54
C GLY A 201 7.40 23.92 -31.16
N ALA A 202 6.91 22.87 -30.48
CA ALA A 202 6.36 23.05 -29.14
C ALA A 202 7.47 23.48 -28.16
N ALA A 203 7.31 24.66 -27.58
CA ALA A 203 8.02 25.01 -26.37
C ALA A 203 7.45 24.16 -25.23
N VAL A 204 8.28 23.32 -24.60
CA VAL A 204 7.95 22.76 -23.28
C VAL A 204 7.75 23.95 -22.35
N THR A 205 6.51 24.19 -21.93
CA THR A 205 6.22 25.37 -21.11
C THR A 205 6.86 25.21 -19.73
N THR A 206 7.43 26.29 -19.19
CA THR A 206 8.03 26.33 -17.84
C THR A 206 7.05 25.85 -16.75
N ALA A 207 5.74 25.94 -17.00
CA ALA A 207 4.68 25.45 -16.13
C ALA A 207 4.70 23.91 -15.96
N SER A 208 4.85 23.14 -17.04
CA SER A 208 4.92 21.67 -16.98
C SER A 208 6.16 21.17 -16.21
N GLY A 209 7.27 21.92 -16.31
CA GLY A 209 8.48 21.70 -15.52
C GLY A 209 8.30 21.90 -14.02
N ALA A 210 7.70 23.02 -13.63
CA ALA A 210 7.43 23.33 -12.22
C ALA A 210 6.51 22.27 -11.59
N LEU A 211 5.47 21.84 -12.31
CA LEU A 211 4.57 20.78 -11.87
C LEU A 211 5.31 19.44 -11.68
N SER A 212 6.23 19.11 -12.58
CA SER A 212 7.03 17.88 -12.50
C SER A 212 7.97 17.87 -11.28
N ILE A 213 8.62 19.00 -11.00
CA ILE A 213 9.48 19.16 -9.81
C ILE A 213 8.64 19.01 -8.53
N VAL A 214 7.53 19.74 -8.43
CA VAL A 214 6.64 19.69 -7.25
C VAL A 214 6.11 18.27 -7.04
N SER A 215 5.64 17.63 -8.11
CA SER A 215 5.16 16.25 -8.06
C SER A 215 6.26 15.29 -7.58
N GLY A 216 7.48 15.39 -8.13
CA GLY A 216 8.61 14.55 -7.72
C GLY A 216 8.96 14.70 -6.24
N LEU A 217 9.01 15.93 -5.73
CA LEU A 217 9.26 16.19 -4.31
C LEU A 217 8.15 15.62 -3.42
N LEU A 218 6.87 15.81 -3.78
CA LEU A 218 5.74 15.23 -3.06
C LEU A 218 5.79 13.70 -3.07
N SER A 219 6.13 13.09 -4.22
CA SER A 219 6.33 11.64 -4.32
C SER A 219 7.47 11.14 -3.43
N GLY A 220 8.56 11.90 -3.31
CA GLY A 220 9.66 11.57 -2.39
C GLY A 220 9.22 11.61 -0.91
N VAL A 221 8.53 12.67 -0.51
CA VAL A 221 7.96 12.79 0.84
C VAL A 221 6.94 11.68 1.12
N ALA A 222 6.05 11.40 0.16
CA ALA A 222 5.09 10.31 0.25
C ALA A 222 5.78 8.95 0.40
N ALA A 223 6.88 8.71 -0.30
CA ALA A 223 7.60 7.45 -0.20
C ALA A 223 8.23 7.25 1.19
N VAL A 224 8.85 8.30 1.76
CA VAL A 224 9.38 8.25 3.14
C VAL A 224 8.27 7.97 4.16
N LEU A 225 7.16 8.70 4.08
CA LEU A 225 6.03 8.50 4.98
C LEU A 225 5.38 7.12 4.78
N GLY A 226 5.31 6.63 3.55
CA GLY A 226 4.82 5.29 3.22
C GLY A 226 5.69 4.20 3.80
N ALA A 227 7.00 4.39 3.80
CA ALA A 227 7.95 3.48 4.41
C ALA A 227 7.72 3.39 5.93
N LEU A 228 7.40 4.53 6.58
CA LEU A 228 7.01 4.56 8.00
C LEU A 228 5.66 3.87 8.25
N VAL A 229 4.68 4.05 7.38
CA VAL A 229 3.38 3.36 7.44
C VAL A 229 3.57 1.85 7.38
N VAL A 230 4.30 1.35 6.39
CA VAL A 230 4.58 -0.09 6.21
C VAL A 230 5.32 -0.64 7.43
N ARG A 231 6.40 0.04 7.86
CA ARG A 231 7.22 -0.40 8.99
C ARG A 231 6.41 -0.46 10.28
N ARG A 232 5.78 0.66 10.68
CA ARG A 232 5.05 0.75 11.95
C ARG A 232 3.87 -0.21 11.99
N THR A 233 3.13 -0.36 10.89
CA THR A 233 2.01 -1.29 10.81
C THR A 233 2.49 -2.74 10.93
N SER A 234 3.59 -3.09 10.26
CA SER A 234 4.16 -4.44 10.33
C SER A 234 4.69 -4.78 11.72
N GLU A 235 5.44 -3.86 12.36
CA GLU A 235 5.93 -4.02 13.73
C GLU A 235 4.78 -4.21 14.73
N ARG A 236 3.66 -3.50 14.52
CA ARG A 236 2.46 -3.56 15.36
C ARG A 236 1.76 -4.92 15.26
N GLN A 237 1.52 -5.42 14.03
CA GLN A 237 0.93 -6.74 13.81
C GLN A 237 1.81 -7.86 14.36
N GLU A 238 3.12 -7.77 14.12
CA GLU A 238 4.07 -8.77 14.58
C GLU A 238 4.15 -8.82 16.12
N SER A 239 4.17 -7.66 16.77
CA SER A 239 4.16 -7.57 18.23
C SER A 239 2.88 -8.15 18.83
N ARG A 240 1.72 -7.94 18.17
CA ARG A 240 0.45 -8.54 18.57
C ARG A 240 0.45 -10.06 18.40
N TRP A 241 0.91 -10.54 17.26
CA TRP A 241 1.06 -11.98 17.01
C TRP A 241 1.93 -12.66 18.08
N ARG A 242 3.11 -12.10 18.39
CA ARG A 242 4.00 -12.66 19.43
C ARG A 242 3.37 -12.74 20.80
N ARG A 243 2.56 -11.75 21.19
CA ARG A 243 1.82 -11.79 22.47
C ARG A 243 0.74 -12.87 22.47
N LEU A 244 0.00 -13.02 21.38
CA LEU A 244 -1.01 -14.08 21.24
C LEU A 244 -0.36 -15.47 21.28
N ALA A 245 0.74 -15.66 20.56
CA ALA A 245 1.50 -16.91 20.55
C ALA A 245 2.18 -17.24 21.90
N GLY A 246 2.60 -16.22 22.65
CA GLY A 246 3.21 -16.38 23.98
C GLY A 246 2.21 -16.48 25.14
N SER A 247 0.91 -16.32 24.89
CA SER A 247 -0.12 -16.39 25.93
C SER A 247 -0.47 -17.85 26.27
N PRO A 248 -0.38 -18.30 27.54
CA PRO A 248 -0.56 -19.70 27.94
C PRO A 248 -1.92 -20.36 27.58
N GLY A 249 -2.92 -19.58 27.16
CA GLY A 249 -4.24 -20.07 26.75
C GLY A 249 -4.39 -20.46 25.28
N ALA A 250 -3.46 -20.07 24.39
CA ALA A 250 -3.57 -20.36 22.96
C ALA A 250 -3.43 -21.86 22.62
N GLY A 251 -2.70 -22.62 23.46
CA GLY A 251 -2.56 -24.08 23.33
C GLY A 251 -3.65 -24.90 24.01
N GLN A 252 -4.44 -24.31 24.93
CA GLN A 252 -5.46 -25.04 25.70
C GLN A 252 -6.84 -25.05 25.01
N GLY A 253 -7.13 -24.08 24.13
CA GLY A 253 -8.34 -24.10 23.32
C GLY A 253 -8.36 -25.22 22.27
N ALA A 254 -7.19 -25.71 21.84
CA ALA A 254 -7.07 -26.85 20.93
C ALA A 254 -7.06 -28.21 21.66
N ALA A 255 -6.64 -28.25 22.93
CA ALA A 255 -6.55 -29.49 23.71
C ALA A 255 -7.87 -29.87 24.42
N GLY A 256 -8.86 -28.97 24.46
CA GLY A 256 -10.19 -29.22 25.04
C GLY A 256 -11.22 -29.76 24.04
N TRP A 257 -10.88 -29.92 22.76
CA TRP A 257 -11.78 -30.50 21.77
C TRP A 257 -11.63 -32.02 21.76
N THR A 258 -12.41 -32.70 22.61
CA THR A 258 -12.70 -34.12 22.45
C THR A 258 -14.00 -34.25 21.64
N PRO A 259 -13.98 -34.80 20.42
CA PRO A 259 -15.21 -35.09 19.70
C PRO A 259 -15.97 -36.17 20.47
N ALA A 260 -17.23 -35.88 20.81
CA ALA A 260 -18.22 -36.88 21.19
C ALA A 260 -18.98 -37.32 19.93
#